data_AF-A0A3N7HSF3-F1
#
_entry.id   AF-A0A3N7HSF3-F1
#
_cell.length_a   1.000
_cell.length_b   1.000
_cell.length_c   1.000
_cell.angle_alpha   90.00
_cell.angle_beta   90.00
_cell.angle_gamma   90.00
#
_symmetry.space_group_name_H-M   'P 1'
#
loop_
_entity.id
_entity.type
_entity.pdbx_description
1 polymer ?
#
loop_
_entity_poly.entity_id
_entity_poly.type
_entity_poly.pdbx_seq_one_letter_code
_entity_poly.pdbx_strand_id
1 'polypeptide(L)'
;MKAPRLLRLGVAVALLPALPVVLSGCACTTVGYINTDPIAVKIVGSLPDGAILSACLDDGCTPAEVAIDGDGRLGIPQEQPYRSGDSINPPTIARVVVTMSDGTTLVDERLDVRTAPDNPIRSCPGPFHFED
;
A
#
# COMPACT_ATOMS: atom_id res chain seq x y z
N MET A 1 32.99 3.04 -85.46
CA MET A 1 33.50 3.81 -84.30
C MET A 1 32.43 3.78 -83.23
N LYS A 2 32.80 3.35 -82.01
CA LYS A 2 31.90 2.84 -80.94
C LYS A 2 31.76 3.93 -79.88
N ALA A 3 30.53 4.36 -79.57
CA ALA A 3 30.27 5.35 -78.51
C ALA A 3 30.34 4.69 -77.12
N PRO A 4 30.96 5.31 -76.09
CA PRO A 4 30.90 4.81 -74.73
C PRO A 4 29.68 5.42 -74.01
N ARG A 5 28.74 4.55 -73.61
CA ARG A 5 27.66 4.90 -72.68
C ARG A 5 28.23 4.94 -71.26
N LEU A 6 28.13 6.10 -70.63
CA LEU A 6 28.35 6.33 -69.21
C LEU A 6 27.30 5.55 -68.39
N LEU A 7 27.72 4.58 -67.59
CA LEU A 7 26.91 4.08 -66.47
C LEU A 7 27.48 4.67 -65.17
N ARG A 8 26.81 5.69 -64.64
CA ARG A 8 27.07 6.18 -63.28
C ARG A 8 26.25 5.31 -62.32
N LEU A 9 26.94 4.65 -61.39
CA LEU A 9 26.35 4.00 -60.22
C LEU A 9 25.59 5.06 -59.41
N GLY A 10 24.26 4.93 -59.33
CA GLY A 10 23.44 5.66 -58.38
C GLY A 10 23.35 4.88 -57.07
N VAL A 11 23.86 5.45 -55.99
CA VAL A 11 23.64 4.96 -54.62
C VAL A 11 22.17 5.23 -54.27
N ALA A 12 21.37 4.17 -54.15
CA ALA A 12 20.02 4.27 -53.62
C ALA A 12 20.11 4.33 -52.09
N VAL A 13 19.96 5.53 -51.52
CA VAL A 13 19.76 5.71 -50.08
C VAL A 13 18.37 5.18 -49.75
N ALA A 14 18.32 4.03 -49.09
CA ALA A 14 17.08 3.49 -48.55
C ALA A 14 16.66 4.36 -47.35
N LEU A 15 15.72 5.27 -47.59
CA LEU A 15 14.97 5.96 -46.52
C LEU A 15 14.09 4.91 -45.83
N LEU A 16 14.62 4.28 -44.78
CA LEU A 16 13.80 3.56 -43.82
C LEU A 16 12.84 4.58 -43.18
N PRO A 17 11.51 4.38 -43.24
CA PRO A 17 10.60 5.21 -42.47
C PRO A 17 10.93 5.00 -41.00
N ALA A 18 11.37 6.06 -40.34
CA ALA A 18 11.49 6.10 -38.88
C ALA A 18 10.08 5.93 -38.31
N LEU A 19 9.72 4.68 -37.99
CA LEU A 19 8.57 4.40 -37.15
C LEU A 19 8.78 5.18 -35.86
N PRO A 20 7.87 6.11 -35.48
CA PRO A 20 7.91 6.66 -34.15
C PRO A 20 7.72 5.47 -33.21
N VAL A 21 8.77 5.11 -32.49
CA VAL A 21 8.65 4.24 -31.33
C VAL A 21 7.81 5.05 -30.35
N VAL A 22 6.50 4.86 -30.43
CA VAL A 22 5.58 5.29 -29.39
C VAL A 22 5.98 4.44 -28.20
N LEU A 23 6.93 4.95 -27.40
CA LEU A 23 7.12 4.45 -26.05
C LEU A 23 5.80 4.76 -25.34
N SER A 24 4.87 3.82 -25.38
CA SER A 24 3.76 3.70 -24.44
C SER A 24 4.33 3.31 -23.07
N GLY A 25 5.33 4.05 -22.61
CA GLY A 25 5.86 3.98 -21.27
C GLY A 25 4.89 4.74 -20.38
N CYS A 26 4.28 4.01 -19.46
CA CYS A 26 3.40 4.54 -18.42
C CYS A 26 4.08 5.75 -17.75
N ALA A 27 3.62 6.97 -18.03
CA ALA A 27 4.08 8.16 -17.36
C ALA A 27 3.34 8.25 -16.02
N CYS A 28 3.83 7.54 -15.00
CA CYS A 28 3.40 7.81 -13.63
C CYS A 28 4.03 9.15 -13.23
N THR A 29 3.23 10.20 -13.11
CA THR A 29 3.68 11.42 -12.41
C THR A 29 4.03 11.02 -10.98
N THR A 30 5.15 11.48 -10.43
CA THR A 30 5.56 11.23 -9.03
C THR A 30 4.59 11.88 -8.04
N VAL A 31 3.39 11.34 -7.93
CA VAL A 31 2.40 11.67 -6.91
C VAL A 31 2.35 10.45 -6.00
N GLY A 32 2.99 10.57 -4.83
CA GLY A 32 2.88 9.55 -3.79
C GLY A 32 1.49 9.64 -3.14
N TYR A 33 0.84 8.50 -2.97
CA TYR A 33 -0.41 8.40 -2.21
C TYR A 33 -0.12 7.87 -0.80
N ILE A 34 -0.71 8.51 0.20
CA ILE A 34 -0.65 8.07 1.59
C ILE A 34 -2.09 7.85 2.05
N ASN A 35 -2.42 6.61 2.43
CA ASN A 35 -3.68 6.31 3.11
C ASN A 35 -3.46 6.48 4.64
N THR A 36 -4.18 7.41 5.25
CA THR A 36 -4.15 7.66 6.70
C THR A 36 -5.41 7.17 7.42
N ASP A 37 -6.28 6.44 6.73
CA ASP A 37 -7.51 5.90 7.32
C ASP A 37 -7.18 4.93 8.46
N PRO A 38 -8.03 4.84 9.50
CA PRO A 38 -7.84 3.87 10.56
C PRO A 38 -7.84 2.43 10.03
N ILE A 39 -7.02 1.56 10.63
CA ILE A 39 -7.00 0.15 10.29
C ILE A 39 -8.09 -0.56 11.07
N ALA A 40 -9.06 -1.09 10.33
CA ALA A 40 -10.16 -1.83 10.93
C ALA A 40 -9.67 -3.21 11.37
N VAL A 41 -10.00 -3.59 12.60
CA VAL A 41 -9.86 -4.96 13.10
C VAL A 41 -11.20 -5.39 13.67
N LYS A 42 -11.63 -6.60 13.32
CA LYS A 42 -12.87 -7.19 13.83
C LYS A 42 -12.58 -8.20 14.92
N ILE A 43 -13.17 -8.00 16.09
CA ILE A 43 -13.16 -9.01 17.14
C ILE A 43 -14.27 -10.02 16.88
N VAL A 44 -13.92 -11.31 16.85
CA VAL A 44 -14.89 -12.39 16.71
C VAL A 44 -15.16 -12.98 18.09
N GLY A 45 -16.40 -12.82 18.56
CA GLY A 45 -16.84 -13.27 19.87
C GLY A 45 -17.19 -12.12 20.82
N SER A 46 -17.58 -12.45 22.04
CA SER A 46 -17.89 -11.49 23.10
C SER A 46 -16.69 -11.30 24.02
N LEU A 47 -16.36 -10.04 24.32
CA LEU A 47 -15.37 -9.72 25.34
C LEU A 47 -15.98 -9.86 26.73
N PRO A 48 -15.21 -10.33 27.73
CA PRO A 48 -15.64 -10.29 29.12
C PRO A 48 -15.92 -8.86 29.58
N ASP A 49 -16.84 -8.71 30.52
CA ASP A 49 -17.10 -7.42 31.16
C ASP A 49 -15.82 -6.91 31.86
N GLY A 50 -15.48 -5.64 31.62
CA GLY A 50 -14.27 -5.03 32.16
C GLY A 50 -12.97 -5.38 31.41
N ALA A 51 -13.06 -6.05 30.26
CA ALA A 51 -11.92 -6.18 29.35
C ALA A 51 -11.54 -4.80 28.77
N ILE A 52 -10.23 -4.56 28.71
CA ILE A 52 -9.61 -3.38 28.12
C ILE A 52 -8.96 -3.82 26.82
N LEU A 53 -9.28 -3.14 25.72
CA LEU A 53 -8.62 -3.34 24.44
C LEU A 53 -7.55 -2.31 24.23
N SER A 54 -6.38 -2.77 23.81
CA SER A 54 -5.28 -1.92 23.38
C SER A 54 -4.75 -2.39 22.04
N ALA A 55 -4.28 -1.45 21.22
CA ALA A 55 -3.69 -1.77 19.93
C ALA A 55 -2.50 -0.88 19.62
N CYS A 56 -1.67 -1.31 18.68
CA CYS A 56 -0.66 -0.46 18.05
C CYS A 56 -0.28 -1.01 16.67
N LEU A 57 0.39 -0.16 15.89
CA LEU A 57 0.79 -0.42 14.51
C LEU A 57 2.31 -0.47 14.41
N ASP A 58 2.79 -1.29 13.48
CA ASP A 58 4.21 -1.62 13.26
C ASP A 58 4.82 -2.51 14.37
N ASP A 59 5.95 -3.16 14.07
CA ASP A 59 6.57 -4.06 15.05
C ASP A 59 7.27 -3.29 16.19
N GLY A 60 7.32 -3.90 17.37
CA GLY A 60 7.94 -3.30 18.56
C GLY A 60 7.18 -2.12 19.18
N CYS A 61 5.94 -1.86 18.74
CA CYS A 61 5.10 -0.80 19.28
C CYS A 61 4.57 -1.11 20.70
N THR A 62 4.24 -0.04 21.44
CA THR A 62 3.56 -0.14 22.74
C THR A 62 2.05 0.01 22.52
N PRO A 63 1.24 -1.00 22.87
CA PRO A 63 -0.22 -0.92 22.73
C PRO A 63 -0.80 0.22 23.59
N ALA A 64 -1.74 0.95 23.00
CA ALA A 64 -2.52 1.97 23.68
C ALA A 64 -4.01 1.62 23.61
N GLU A 65 -4.78 2.02 24.62
CA GLU A 65 -6.19 1.68 24.72
C GLU A 65 -6.98 2.20 23.50
N VAL A 66 -7.81 1.35 22.91
CA VAL A 66 -8.61 1.66 21.72
C VAL A 66 -10.08 1.35 21.98
N ALA A 67 -10.95 2.24 21.52
CA ALA A 67 -12.39 2.05 21.62
C ALA A 67 -12.87 0.99 20.61
N ILE A 68 -13.80 0.15 21.08
CA ILE A 68 -14.60 -0.72 20.21
C ILE A 68 -15.86 0.04 19.79
N ASP A 69 -16.23 -0.11 18.52
CA ASP A 69 -17.52 0.35 18.02
C ASP A 69 -18.67 -0.60 18.45
N GLY A 70 -19.92 -0.21 18.18
CA GLY A 70 -21.09 -1.00 18.56
C GLY A 70 -21.19 -2.38 17.88
N ASP A 71 -20.39 -2.65 16.85
CA ASP A 71 -20.41 -3.88 16.04
C ASP A 71 -19.20 -4.79 16.32
N GLY A 72 -18.40 -4.49 17.34
CA GLY A 72 -17.21 -5.26 17.69
C GLY A 72 -16.04 -5.06 16.74
N ARG A 73 -16.07 -3.98 15.94
CA ARG A 73 -14.92 -3.52 15.15
C ARG A 73 -14.20 -2.43 15.93
N LEU A 74 -12.89 -2.37 15.77
CA LEU A 74 -12.09 -1.26 16.23
C LEU A 74 -11.37 -0.65 15.02
N GLY A 75 -11.26 0.68 15.01
CA GLY A 75 -10.41 1.40 14.08
C GLY A 75 -9.15 1.83 14.81
N ILE A 76 -7.98 1.29 14.43
CA ILE A 76 -6.69 1.68 14.99
C ILE A 76 -6.19 2.92 14.23
N PRO A 77 -6.10 4.10 14.89
CA PRO A 77 -5.60 5.30 14.23
C PRO A 77 -4.14 5.15 13.77
N GLN A 78 -3.77 5.77 12.66
CA GLN A 78 -2.39 5.77 12.16
C GLN A 78 -1.52 6.91 12.71
N GLU A 79 -1.84 7.38 13.91
CA GLU A 79 -1.19 8.49 14.59
C GLU A 79 -0.79 8.10 16.03
N GLN A 80 -0.05 8.97 16.71
CA GLN A 80 0.27 8.72 18.11
C GLN A 80 -1.01 8.60 18.95
N PRO A 81 -1.07 7.70 19.95
CA PRO A 81 0.01 6.83 20.43
C PRO A 81 0.16 5.48 19.70
N TYR A 82 -0.71 5.17 18.75
CA TYR A 82 -0.79 3.84 18.12
C TYR A 82 0.31 3.62 17.08
N ARG A 83 0.83 4.70 16.50
CA ARG A 83 1.86 4.67 15.46
C ARG A 83 2.88 5.77 15.63
N SER A 84 4.11 5.52 15.20
CA SER A 84 5.14 6.57 15.11
C SER A 84 4.74 7.63 14.08
N GLY A 85 4.77 8.90 14.49
CA GLY A 85 4.37 10.03 13.64
C GLY A 85 5.31 10.31 12.45
N ASP A 86 6.51 9.73 12.44
CA ASP A 86 7.51 9.91 11.38
C ASP A 86 7.37 8.89 10.24
N SER A 87 6.47 7.91 10.37
CA SER A 87 6.31 6.84 9.39
C SER A 87 5.41 7.26 8.24
N ILE A 88 5.97 7.32 7.03
CA ILE A 88 5.22 7.62 5.79
C ILE A 88 4.80 6.35 5.03
N ASN A 89 5.35 5.20 5.38
CA ASN A 89 4.99 3.92 4.77
C ASN A 89 3.64 3.47 5.32
N PRO A 90 2.86 2.63 4.63
CA PRO A 90 1.76 1.93 5.27
C PRO A 90 2.31 1.00 6.36
N PRO A 91 1.60 0.81 7.48
CA PRO A 91 2.01 -0.15 8.49
C PRO A 91 1.82 -1.57 7.95
N THR A 92 2.64 -2.50 8.43
CA THR A 92 2.60 -3.89 7.97
C THR A 92 2.04 -4.85 9.02
N ILE A 93 2.00 -4.43 10.27
CA ILE A 93 1.53 -5.22 11.42
C ILE A 93 0.58 -4.38 12.25
N ALA A 94 -0.53 -4.99 12.67
CA ALA A 94 -1.38 -4.51 13.74
C ALA A 94 -1.28 -5.49 14.92
N ARG A 95 -0.91 -4.98 16.09
CA ARG A 95 -0.90 -5.76 17.33
C ARG A 95 -2.12 -5.38 18.16
N VAL A 96 -2.90 -6.38 18.57
CA VAL A 96 -4.09 -6.19 19.41
C VAL A 96 -3.95 -6.98 20.69
N VAL A 97 -4.12 -6.30 21.81
CA VAL A 97 -4.00 -6.86 23.16
C VAL A 97 -5.31 -6.66 23.90
N VAL A 98 -5.81 -7.74 24.51
CA VAL A 98 -6.97 -7.72 25.40
C VAL A 98 -6.50 -8.08 26.80
N THR A 99 -6.72 -7.19 27.76
CA THR A 99 -6.39 -7.40 29.17
C THR A 99 -7.60 -7.23 30.05
N MET A 100 -7.61 -7.92 31.19
CA MET A 100 -8.53 -7.61 32.29
C MET A 100 -8.00 -6.46 33.14
N SER A 101 -8.87 -5.84 33.94
CA SER A 101 -8.52 -4.75 34.86
C SER A 101 -7.46 -5.13 35.92
N ASP A 102 -7.28 -6.44 36.19
CA ASP A 102 -6.24 -6.96 37.09
C ASP A 102 -4.87 -7.12 36.42
N GLY A 103 -4.76 -6.76 35.14
CA GLY A 103 -3.54 -6.87 34.33
C GLY A 103 -3.35 -8.23 33.66
N THR A 104 -4.29 -9.17 33.80
CA THR A 104 -4.24 -10.46 33.10
C THR A 104 -4.43 -10.27 31.60
N THR A 105 -3.46 -10.70 30.79
CA THR A 105 -3.60 -10.75 29.33
C THR A 105 -4.44 -11.95 28.91
N LEU A 106 -5.53 -11.69 28.21
CA LEU A 106 -6.39 -12.70 27.61
C LEU A 106 -5.98 -13.03 26.18
N VAL A 107 -5.58 -11.98 25.43
CA VAL A 107 -5.23 -12.05 24.01
C VAL A 107 -4.06 -11.11 23.75
N ASP A 108 -3.09 -11.54 22.94
CA ASP A 108 -2.00 -10.73 22.42
C ASP A 108 -1.68 -11.24 21.01
N GLU A 109 -2.35 -10.64 20.02
CA GLU A 109 -2.36 -11.11 18.64
C GLU A 109 -1.64 -10.13 17.72
N ARG A 110 -0.99 -10.70 16.71
CA ARG A 110 -0.34 -9.96 15.63
C ARG A 110 -1.01 -10.30 14.31
N LEU A 111 -1.47 -9.26 13.62
CA LEU A 111 -2.21 -9.36 12.37
C LEU A 111 -1.40 -8.69 11.28
N ASP A 112 -1.27 -9.34 10.14
CA ASP A 112 -0.69 -8.73 8.95
C ASP A 112 -1.65 -7.68 8.39
N VAL A 113 -1.18 -6.45 8.24
CA VAL A 113 -1.93 -5.38 7.59
C VAL A 113 -1.69 -5.50 6.09
N ARG A 114 -2.76 -5.79 5.35
CA ARG A 114 -2.70 -5.93 3.90
C ARG A 114 -3.28 -4.70 3.22
N THR A 115 -2.72 -4.38 2.07
CA THR A 115 -3.17 -3.26 1.23
C THR A 115 -3.53 -3.79 -0.14
N ALA A 116 -4.63 -3.29 -0.69
CA ALA A 116 -5.08 -3.60 -2.03
C ALA A 116 -5.18 -2.31 -2.85
N PRO A 117 -4.69 -2.28 -4.10
CA PRO A 117 -4.79 -1.11 -4.94
C PRO A 117 -6.24 -0.86 -5.37
N ASP A 118 -6.68 0.39 -5.33
CA ASP A 118 -8.02 0.80 -5.78
C ASP A 118 -8.15 0.74 -7.31
N ASN A 119 -7.03 0.69 -8.02
CA ASN A 119 -7.00 0.56 -9.48
C ASN A 119 -6.08 -0.62 -9.89
N PRO A 120 -6.57 -1.59 -10.70
CA PRO A 120 -5.81 -2.77 -11.10
C PRO A 120 -4.65 -2.51 -12.07
N ILE A 121 -4.42 -1.26 -12.49
CA ILE A 121 -3.25 -0.90 -13.29
C ILE A 121 -2.00 -1.01 -12.42
N ARG A 122 -1.34 -2.19 -12.47
CA ARG A 122 -0.10 -2.55 -11.75
C ARG A 122 1.10 -1.62 -11.96
N SER A 123 0.97 -0.67 -12.88
CA SER A 123 2.08 0.13 -13.40
C SER A 123 2.42 1.35 -12.53
N CYS A 124 1.52 1.77 -11.63
CA CYS A 124 1.78 2.87 -10.70
C CYS A 124 1.28 2.51 -9.29
N PRO A 125 1.99 2.90 -8.20
CA PRO A 125 1.46 2.86 -6.85
C PRO A 125 0.33 3.92 -6.76
N GLY A 126 -0.88 3.49 -7.09
CA GLY A 126 -2.08 4.30 -7.02
C GLY A 126 -2.66 4.36 -5.61
N PRO A 127 -3.84 4.97 -5.45
CA PRO A 127 -4.59 4.87 -4.21
C PRO A 127 -4.84 3.40 -3.84
N PHE A 128 -4.86 3.13 -2.54
CA PHE A 128 -5.05 1.81 -1.96
C PHE A 128 -5.93 1.90 -0.73
N HIS A 129 -6.54 0.77 -0.37
CA HIS A 129 -7.26 0.57 0.89
C HIS A 129 -6.63 -0.55 1.71
N PHE A 130 -6.91 -0.55 3.00
CA PHE A 130 -6.60 -1.67 3.90
C PHE A 130 -7.66 -2.76 3.76
N GLU A 131 -7.23 -4.01 3.80
CA GLU A 131 -8.14 -5.15 3.84
C GLU A 131 -8.63 -5.39 5.29
N ASP A 132 -9.92 -5.70 5.45
CA ASP A 132 -10.58 -6.07 6.73
C ASP A 132 -10.26 -7.51 7.16
#